data_AF-A0AAF0WNI1-F1
#
_entry.id   AF-A0AAF0WNI1-F1
#
_cell.length_a   1.000
_cell.length_b   1.000
_cell.length_c   1.000
_cell.angle_alpha   90.00
_cell.angle_beta   90.00
_cell.angle_gamma   90.00
#
_symmetry.space_group_name_H-M   'P 1'
#
loop_
_entity.id
_entity.type
_entity.pdbx_description
1 polymer ?
#
loop_
_entity_poly.entity_id
_entity_poly.type
_entity_poly.pdbx_seq_one_letter_code
_entity_poly.pdbx_strand_id
1 'polypeptide(L)' 'MHQPPPPATAGKRVAGVSLPEVKLMKLTKLLFNVIVQRILGAVMVIMSPESTVADLITVVLQQYVKEGRCST' A
#
# COMPACT_ATOMS: atom_id res chain seq x y z
N MET A 1 -22.21 -70.73 -0.04
CA MET A 1 -22.24 -69.63 -1.02
C MET A 1 -22.30 -68.27 -0.31
N HIS A 2 -21.26 -67.88 0.44
CA HIS A 2 -21.19 -66.55 1.07
C HIS A 2 -20.16 -65.71 0.31
N GLN A 3 -20.63 -64.68 -0.41
CA GLN A 3 -19.78 -63.69 -1.07
C GLN A 3 -19.26 -62.67 -0.04
N PRO A 4 -18.02 -62.19 -0.13
CA PRO A 4 -17.55 -61.06 0.68
C PRO A 4 -18.08 -59.71 0.12
N PRO A 5 -18.19 -58.67 0.95
CA PRO A 5 -18.69 -57.35 0.53
C PRO A 5 -17.67 -56.58 -0.32
N PRO A 6 -18.12 -55.62 -1.17
CA PRO A 6 -17.26 -54.88 -2.09
C PRO A 6 -16.35 -53.87 -1.38
N PRO A 7 -15.22 -53.48 -1.99
CA PRO A 7 -14.25 -52.57 -1.39
C PRO A 7 -14.78 -51.15 -1.26
N ALA A 8 -14.51 -50.54 -0.11
CA ALA A 8 -14.86 -49.16 0.20
C ALA A 8 -14.26 -48.20 -0.84
N THR A 9 -15.12 -47.37 -1.43
CA THR A 9 -14.73 -46.29 -2.35
C THR A 9 -13.89 -45.26 -1.61
N ALA A 10 -12.64 -45.11 -2.07
CA ALA A 10 -11.70 -44.12 -1.57
C ALA A 10 -12.30 -42.71 -1.71
N GLY A 11 -12.56 -42.06 -0.58
CA GLY A 11 -12.96 -40.66 -0.51
C GLY A 11 -11.88 -39.79 -1.13
N LYS A 12 -12.13 -39.30 -2.35
CA LYS A 12 -11.33 -38.27 -2.98
C LYS A 12 -11.47 -37.00 -2.15
N ARG A 13 -10.48 -36.72 -1.29
CA ARG A 13 -10.36 -35.43 -0.60
C ARG A 13 -10.32 -34.35 -1.67
N VAL A 14 -11.36 -33.52 -1.71
CA VAL A 14 -11.39 -32.31 -2.52
C VAL A 14 -10.25 -31.45 -2.00
N ALA A 15 -9.28 -31.18 -2.87
CA ALA A 15 -8.16 -30.31 -2.60
C ALA A 15 -8.70 -29.01 -2.00
N GLY A 16 -8.06 -28.59 -0.89
CA GLY A 16 -8.44 -27.38 -0.18
C GLY A 16 -8.67 -26.25 -1.16
N VAL A 17 -9.83 -25.63 -1.06
CA VAL A 17 -10.04 -24.29 -1.61
C VAL A 17 -9.02 -23.43 -0.88
N SER A 18 -7.90 -23.16 -1.54
CA SER A 18 -7.01 -22.09 -1.13
C SER A 18 -7.86 -20.83 -1.22
N LEU A 19 -8.35 -20.37 -0.07
CA LEU A 19 -8.85 -19.01 0.08
C LEU A 19 -7.81 -18.09 -0.57
N PRO A 20 -8.20 -17.15 -1.45
CA PRO A 20 -7.26 -16.18 -1.96
C PRO A 20 -6.68 -15.47 -0.74
N GLU A 21 -5.39 -15.67 -0.51
CA GLU A 21 -4.62 -14.93 0.46
C GLU A 21 -4.89 -13.46 0.16
N VAL A 22 -5.66 -12.81 1.02
CA VAL A 22 -5.91 -11.38 0.91
C VAL A 22 -4.57 -10.73 1.12
N LYS A 23 -3.85 -10.51 0.01
CA LYS A 23 -2.57 -9.83 0.00
C LYS A 23 -2.84 -8.47 0.61
N LEU A 24 -2.47 -8.32 1.88
CA LEU A 24 -2.66 -7.08 2.62
C LEU A 24 -2.03 -5.98 1.78
N MET A 25 -2.86 -5.08 1.25
CA MET A 25 -2.41 -4.01 0.39
C MET A 25 -1.52 -3.11 1.25
N LYS A 26 -0.20 -3.31 1.16
CA LYS A 26 0.77 -2.45 1.83
C LYS A 26 0.68 -1.07 1.21
N LEU A 27 0.47 -0.07 2.04
CA LEU A 27 0.54 1.32 1.63
C LEU A 27 1.96 1.58 1.14
N THR A 28 2.13 1.90 -0.14
CA THR A 28 3.45 2.13 -0.73
C THR A 28 3.75 3.60 -0.91
N LYS A 29 2.72 4.46 -0.87
CA LYS A 29 2.82 5.89 -1.11
C LYS A 29 1.77 6.64 -0.29
N LEU A 30 2.15 7.81 0.19
CA LEU A 30 1.32 8.79 0.88
C LEU A 30 1.37 10.09 0.09
N LEU A 31 0.20 10.69 -0.15
CA LEU A 31 0.07 12.04 -0.68
C LEU A 31 -0.20 13.00 0.48
N PHE A 32 0.66 13.99 0.65
CA PHE A 32 0.53 15.06 1.63
C PHE A 32 0.17 16.37 0.96
N ASN A 33 -0.87 17.03 1.47
CA ASN A 33 -1.21 18.41 1.12
C ASN A 33 -0.66 19.34 2.22
N VAL A 34 0.46 19.98 1.96
CA VAL A 34 1.17 20.80 2.95
C VAL A 34 0.88 22.28 2.71
N ILE A 35 0.37 22.95 3.74
CA ILE A 35 0.21 24.40 3.75
C ILE A 35 1.37 24.98 4.54
N VAL A 36 2.26 25.71 3.87
CA VAL A 36 3.36 26.41 4.54
C VAL A 36 2.90 27.83 4.88
N GLN A 37 3.09 28.24 6.13
CA GLN A 37 2.69 29.57 6.57
C GLN A 37 3.38 30.66 5.74
N ARG A 38 2.63 31.72 5.41
CA ARG A 38 3.07 32.86 4.59
C ARG A 38 3.40 32.53 3.12
N ILE A 39 2.99 31.37 2.62
CA ILE A 39 3.11 30.99 1.21
C ILE A 39 1.73 30.92 0.55
N LEU A 40 1.62 31.45 -0.67
CA LEU A 40 0.41 31.35 -1.48
C LEU A 40 0.35 29.98 -2.16
N GLY A 41 -0.50 29.11 -1.61
CA GLY A 41 -0.83 27.81 -2.18
C GLY A 41 -0.24 26.62 -1.41
N ALA A 42 -0.90 25.47 -1.57
CA ALA A 42 -0.47 24.23 -0.95
C ALA A 42 0.55 23.48 -1.82
N VAL A 43 1.50 22.81 -1.16
CA VAL A 43 2.50 21.95 -1.80
C VAL A 43 2.02 20.50 -1.69
N MET A 44 1.82 19.84 -2.83
CA MET A 44 1.53 18.42 -2.86
C MET A 44 2.82 17.60 -2.92
N VAL A 45 2.98 16.66 -1.99
CA VAL A 45 4.15 15.78 -1.90
C VAL A 45 3.73 14.32 -1.87
N ILE A 46 4.39 13.47 -2.65
CA ILE A 46 4.22 12.00 -2.59
C ILE A 46 5.48 11.39 -1.98
N MET A 47 5.34 10.62 -0.90
CA MET A 47 6.46 9.96 -0.19
C MET A 47 6.06 8.56 0.28
N SER A 48 7.01 7.71 0.67
CA SER A 48 6.67 6.40 1.25
C SER A 48 6.24 6.58 2.72
N PRO A 49 5.38 5.70 3.27
CA PRO A 49 4.95 5.80 4.67
C PRO A 49 6.09 5.58 5.69
N GLU A 50 7.21 5.00 5.27
CA GLU A 50 8.42 4.85 6.09
C GLU A 50 9.28 6.13 6.12
N SER A 51 8.94 7.13 5.31
CA SER A 51 9.67 8.40 5.24
C SER A 51 9.40 9.27 6.46
N THR A 52 10.40 10.02 6.90
CA THR A 52 10.34 10.83 8.11
C THR A 52 9.73 12.21 7.88
N VAL A 53 9.40 12.92 8.97
CA VAL A 53 9.00 14.33 8.89
C VAL A 53 10.14 15.21 8.35
N ALA A 54 11.40 14.86 8.63
CA ALA A 54 12.54 15.59 8.08
C ALA A 54 12.63 15.46 6.55
N ASP A 55 12.30 14.28 6.02
CA ASP A 55 12.20 14.05 4.57
C ASP A 55 11.07 14.88 3.97
N LEU A 56 9.90 14.95 4.64
CA LEU A 56 8.80 15.82 4.20
C LEU A 56 9.24 17.29 4.10
N ILE A 57 9.89 17.82 5.13
CA ILE A 57 10.38 19.22 5.14
C ILE A 57 11.34 19.44 3.98
N THR A 58 12.29 18.53 3.78
CA THR A 58 13.29 18.62 2.71
C THR A 58 12.62 18.66 1.34
N VAL A 59 11.67 17.75 1.08
CA VAL A 59 10.95 17.68 -0.21
C VAL A 59 10.07 18.92 -0.42
N VAL A 60 9.37 19.40 0.63
CA VAL A 60 8.55 20.63 0.54
C VAL A 60 9.41 21.85 0.20
N LEU A 61 10.59 22.01 0.82
CA LEU A 61 11.48 23.14 0.54
C LEU A 61 12.05 23.07 -0.88
N GLN A 62 12.46 21.88 -1.34
CA GLN A 62 12.92 21.70 -2.72
C GLN A 62 11.82 22.04 -3.72
N GLN A 63 10.60 21.58 -3.46
CA GLN A 63 9.45 21.85 -4.32
C GLN A 63 9.07 23.34 -4.29
N TYR A 64 9.17 23.99 -3.13
CA TYR A 64 8.95 25.43 -2.98
C TYR A 64 9.94 26.26 -3.82
N VAL A 65 11.23 25.93 -3.78
CA VAL A 65 12.27 26.58 -4.61
C VAL A 65 12.02 26.33 -6.09
N LYS A 66 11.69 25.08 -6.46
CA LYS A 66 11.42 24.69 -7.84
C LYS A 66 10.23 25.41 -8.45
N GLU A 67 9.18 25.67 -7.68
CA GLU A 67 7.98 26.37 -8.14
C GLU A 67 8.13 27.90 -8.14
N GLY A 68 9.28 28.45 -7.78
CA GLY A 68 9.55 29.90 -7.85
C GLY A 68 8.64 30.73 -6.93
N ARG A 69 8.05 30.12 -5.89
CA ARG A 69 7.15 30.81 -4.95
C ARG A 69 7.87 31.79 -4.02
N CYS A 70 9.19 31.88 -4.11
CA CYS A 70 9.96 32.99 -3.58
C CYS A 70 9.87 34.15 -4.59
N SER A 71 8.70 34.81 -4.64
CA SER A 71 8.54 36.05 -5.38
C SER A 71 9.29 37.14 -4.61
N THR A 72 10.26 37.74 -5.30
CA THR A 72 10.92 39.03 -5.06
C THR A 72 10.21 40.02 -4.16
#